data_AF-B0F1A2-F1
#
_entry.id   AF-B0F1A2-F1
#
_cell.length_a   1.000
_cell.length_b   1.000
_cell.length_c   1.000
_cell.angle_alpha   90.00
_cell.angle_beta   90.00
_cell.angle_gamma   90.00
#
_symmetry.space_group_name_H-M   'P 1'
#
loop_
_entity.id
_entity.type
_entity.pdbx_description
1 polymer ?
#
loop_
_entity_poly.entity_id
_entity_poly.type
_entity_poly.pdbx_seq_one_letter_code
_entity_poly.pdbx_strand_id
1 'polypeptide(L)'
;NKKAKAIFANGLTPIICCGESLETYEAGKAVEFVGDQVSAALAGLTEEQVSSLVIAYEPIWAIGTGKSATQDDAQNMCKAVRDVVAADFGQTVADKVRVQYGGSVKPENVASYMSCPDVDGALV
;
A
#
# COMPACT_ATOMS: atom_id res chain seq x y z
N ASN A 1 11.45 -6.90 2.92
CA ASN A 1 12.11 -6.69 4.23
C ASN A 1 13.60 -6.29 4.15
N LYS A 2 14.56 -7.16 3.79
CA LYS A 2 16.02 -6.85 3.85
C LYS A 2 16.41 -5.53 3.15
N LYS A 3 15.83 -5.26 1.97
CA LYS A 3 16.04 -3.98 1.25
C LYS A 3 15.54 -2.77 2.02
N ALA A 4 14.34 -2.83 2.62
CA ALA A 4 13.80 -1.72 3.42
C ALA A 4 14.71 -1.39 4.61
N LYS A 5 15.21 -2.40 5.32
CA LYS A 5 16.21 -2.23 6.40
C LYS A 5 17.50 -1.56 5.90
N ALA A 6 18.00 -2.00 4.75
CA ALA A 6 19.19 -1.39 4.13
C ALA A 6 18.96 0.07 3.70
N ILE A 7 17.79 0.39 3.15
CA ILE A 7 17.39 1.75 2.76
C ILE A 7 17.43 2.68 3.99
N PHE A 8 16.80 2.27 5.10
CA PHE A 8 16.87 3.03 6.36
C PHE A 8 18.28 3.17 6.92
N ALA A 9 19.08 2.10 6.87
CA ALA A 9 20.47 2.13 7.34
C ALA A 9 21.35 3.12 6.55
N ASN A 10 20.91 3.54 5.36
CA ASN A 10 21.58 4.53 4.53
C ASN A 10 20.87 5.89 4.52
N GLY A 11 19.96 6.14 5.47
CA GLY A 11 19.28 7.45 5.62
C GLY A 11 18.28 7.77 4.51
N LEU A 12 17.79 6.76 3.79
CA LEU A 12 16.78 6.91 2.75
C LEU A 12 15.40 6.45 3.26
N THR A 13 14.33 6.91 2.63
CA THR A 13 12.96 6.50 2.93
C THR A 13 12.48 5.46 1.91
N PRO A 14 12.10 4.24 2.33
CA PRO A 14 11.58 3.24 1.41
C PRO A 14 10.13 3.53 1.00
N ILE A 15 9.83 3.28 -0.27
CA ILE A 15 8.47 3.04 -0.76
C ILE A 15 8.34 1.53 -0.97
N ILE A 16 7.44 0.88 -0.25
CA ILE A 16 7.24 -0.57 -0.28
C ILE A 16 6.00 -0.86 -1.12
N CYS A 17 6.18 -1.52 -2.26
CA CYS A 17 5.08 -1.94 -3.12
C CYS A 17 4.46 -3.25 -2.62
N CYS A 18 3.13 -3.34 -2.68
CA CYS A 18 2.36 -4.56 -2.45
C CYS A 18 1.19 -4.64 -3.45
N GLY A 19 0.65 -5.82 -3.66
CA GLY A 19 -0.42 -6.03 -4.62
C GLY A 19 -0.54 -7.48 -5.06
N GLU A 20 -1.72 -7.81 -5.56
CA GLU A 20 -2.15 -9.15 -5.91
C GLU A 20 -2.33 -9.34 -7.42
N SER A 21 -2.34 -10.60 -7.87
CA SER A 21 -2.68 -10.95 -9.25
C SER A 21 -4.20 -10.90 -9.47
N LEU A 22 -4.63 -10.87 -10.74
CA LEU A 22 -6.07 -10.95 -11.06
C LEU A 22 -6.72 -12.22 -10.49
N GLU A 23 -6.01 -13.35 -10.55
CA GLU A 23 -6.49 -14.63 -10.02
C GLU A 23 -6.73 -14.56 -8.50
N THR A 24 -5.81 -13.93 -7.75
CA THR A 24 -5.97 -13.74 -6.31
C THR A 24 -7.14 -12.80 -5.98
N TYR A 25 -7.33 -11.75 -6.77
CA TYR A 25 -8.45 -10.81 -6.64
C TYR A 25 -9.79 -11.50 -6.92
N GLU A 26 -9.92 -12.19 -8.06
CA GLU A 26 -11.14 -12.93 -8.45
C GLU A 26 -11.47 -14.09 -7.50
N ALA A 27 -10.47 -14.65 -6.83
CA ALA A 27 -10.66 -15.65 -5.77
C ALA A 27 -11.10 -15.06 -4.41
N GLY A 28 -11.23 -13.73 -4.29
CA GLY A 28 -11.60 -13.06 -3.04
C GLY A 28 -10.51 -13.07 -1.97
N LYS A 29 -9.25 -13.25 -2.36
CA LYS A 29 -8.09 -13.40 -1.44
C LYS A 29 -7.17 -12.19 -1.39
N ALA A 30 -7.54 -11.08 -2.04
CA ALA A 30 -6.69 -9.90 -2.16
C ALA A 30 -6.23 -9.35 -0.79
N VAL A 31 -7.15 -9.19 0.17
CA VAL A 31 -6.86 -8.65 1.51
C VAL A 31 -5.88 -9.54 2.27
N GLU A 32 -6.12 -10.85 2.31
CA GLU A 32 -5.23 -11.81 2.97
C GLU A 32 -3.83 -11.78 2.35
N PHE A 33 -3.76 -11.88 1.02
CA PHE A 33 -2.48 -11.92 0.30
C PHE A 33 -1.67 -10.63 0.46
N VAL A 34 -2.30 -9.47 0.33
CA VAL A 34 -1.64 -8.17 0.50
C VAL A 34 -1.26 -7.94 1.96
N GLY A 35 -2.10 -8.35 2.92
CA GLY A 35 -1.77 -8.27 4.34
C GLY A 35 -0.51 -9.05 4.69
N ASP A 36 -0.39 -10.29 4.21
CA ASP A 36 0.82 -11.10 4.40
C ASP A 36 2.08 -10.44 3.82
N GLN A 37 1.96 -9.82 2.64
CA GLN A 37 3.06 -9.06 2.03
C GLN A 37 3.49 -7.89 2.92
N VAL A 38 2.53 -7.11 3.44
CA VAL A 38 2.80 -5.94 4.27
C VAL A 38 3.46 -6.36 5.58
N SER A 39 2.88 -7.29 6.34
CA SER A 39 3.45 -7.78 7.60
C SER A 39 4.87 -8.34 7.39
N ALA A 40 5.07 -9.16 6.36
CA ALA A 40 6.40 -9.69 6.04
C ALA A 40 7.39 -8.59 5.63
N ALA A 41 6.94 -7.54 4.92
CA ALA A 41 7.78 -6.44 4.53
C ALA A 41 8.23 -5.59 5.72
N LEU A 42 7.36 -5.39 6.71
CA LEU A 42 7.58 -4.55 7.89
C LEU A 42 8.27 -5.28 9.07
N ALA A 43 8.30 -6.61 9.06
CA ALA A 43 8.86 -7.42 10.15
C ALA A 43 10.25 -6.96 10.65
N GLY A 44 10.32 -6.56 11.91
CA GLY A 44 11.54 -6.09 12.58
C GLY A 44 12.03 -4.71 12.15
N LEU A 45 11.15 -3.87 11.59
CA LEU A 45 11.33 -2.41 11.60
C LEU A 45 10.80 -1.84 12.93
N THR A 46 11.27 -0.64 13.32
CA THR A 46 10.74 0.07 14.49
C THR A 46 9.48 0.86 14.15
N GLU A 47 8.71 1.26 15.16
CA GLU A 47 7.52 2.11 14.98
C GLU A 47 7.86 3.44 14.27
N GLU A 48 9.01 4.04 14.57
CA GLU A 48 9.48 5.27 13.90
C GLU A 48 9.80 5.04 12.42
N GLN A 49 10.38 3.89 12.09
CA GLN A 49 10.65 3.50 10.71
C GLN A 49 9.33 3.29 9.96
N VAL A 50 8.38 2.55 10.53
CA VAL A 50 7.08 2.31 9.90
C VAL A 50 6.27 3.60 9.76
N SER A 51 6.34 4.50 10.74
CA SER A 51 5.68 5.82 10.69
C SER A 51 6.24 6.74 9.59
N SER A 52 7.46 6.49 9.10
CA SER A 52 8.16 7.40 8.16
C SER A 52 8.24 6.88 6.72
N LEU A 53 8.02 5.58 6.50
CA LEU A 53 8.00 4.99 5.15
C LEU A 53 6.69 5.28 4.39
N VAL A 54 6.65 4.79 3.16
CA VAL A 54 5.46 4.78 2.31
C VAL A 54 5.16 3.33 1.92
N ILE A 55 3.88 2.96 1.90
CA ILE A 55 3.40 1.72 1.29
C ILE A 55 2.63 2.11 0.03
N ALA A 56 2.92 1.47 -1.10
CA ALA A 56 2.19 1.68 -2.35
C ALA A 56 1.41 0.40 -2.69
N TYR A 57 0.09 0.48 -2.64
CA TYR A 57 -0.79 -0.58 -3.11
C TYR A 57 -0.94 -0.48 -4.64
N GLU A 58 -0.47 -1.52 -5.33
CA GLU A 58 -0.40 -1.61 -6.78
C GLU A 58 -1.00 -2.96 -7.24
N PRO A 59 -2.33 -3.05 -7.45
CA PRO A 59 -2.94 -4.27 -7.97
C PRO A 59 -2.30 -4.62 -9.31
N ILE A 60 -1.65 -5.78 -9.41
CA ILE A 60 -0.80 -6.12 -10.56
C ILE A 60 -1.62 -6.11 -11.86
N TRP A 61 -2.89 -6.52 -11.76
CA TRP A 61 -3.84 -6.55 -12.87
C TRP A 61 -4.25 -5.17 -13.39
N ALA A 62 -4.01 -4.10 -12.62
CA ALA A 62 -4.24 -2.72 -13.02
C ALA A 62 -2.99 -2.02 -13.56
N ILE A 63 -1.80 -2.65 -13.56
CA ILE A 63 -0.55 -2.02 -14.00
C ILE A 63 -0.44 -2.12 -15.53
N GLY A 64 -0.46 -0.99 -16.23
CA GLY A 64 -0.20 -0.92 -17.67
C GLY A 64 -1.24 -1.60 -18.58
N THR A 65 -2.35 -2.12 -18.02
CA THR A 65 -3.43 -2.78 -18.77
C THR A 65 -4.48 -1.81 -19.28
N GLY A 66 -4.48 -0.56 -18.79
CA GLY A 66 -5.53 0.42 -19.05
C GLY A 66 -6.83 0.14 -18.28
N LYS A 67 -6.91 -0.98 -17.55
CA LYS A 67 -7.95 -1.25 -16.56
C LYS A 67 -7.49 -0.66 -15.23
N SER A 68 -8.27 0.26 -14.68
CA SER A 68 -8.00 0.83 -13.36
C SER A 68 -8.94 0.18 -12.35
N ALA A 69 -8.48 0.00 -11.11
CA ALA A 69 -9.38 -0.40 -10.04
C ALA A 69 -10.40 0.72 -9.80
N THR A 70 -11.59 0.39 -9.33
CA THR A 70 -12.58 1.41 -8.99
C THR A 70 -12.08 2.28 -7.83
N GLN A 71 -12.72 3.43 -7.62
CA GLN A 71 -12.45 4.26 -6.44
C GLN A 71 -12.62 3.46 -5.14
N ASP A 72 -13.67 2.64 -5.07
CA ASP A 72 -13.97 1.80 -3.91
C ASP A 72 -12.94 0.70 -3.71
N ASP A 73 -12.46 0.06 -4.79
CA ASP A 73 -11.37 -0.93 -4.71
C ASP A 73 -10.11 -0.31 -4.11
N ALA A 74 -9.70 0.86 -4.60
CA ALA A 74 -8.52 1.58 -4.11
C ALA A 74 -8.68 1.96 -2.63
N GLN A 75 -9.82 2.54 -2.25
CA GLN A 75 -10.12 2.88 -0.86
C GLN A 75 -10.08 1.66 0.05
N ASN A 76 -10.75 0.57 -0.32
CA ASN A 76 -10.86 -0.64 0.50
C ASN A 76 -9.49 -1.30 0.71
N MET A 77 -8.66 -1.36 -0.33
CA MET A 77 -7.35 -2.00 -0.23
C MET A 77 -6.31 -1.13 0.46
N CYS A 78 -6.31 0.19 0.24
CA CYS A 78 -5.45 1.09 1.02
C CYS A 78 -5.84 1.08 2.51
N LYS A 79 -7.14 1.03 2.81
CA LYS A 79 -7.62 0.82 4.18
C LYS A 79 -7.15 -0.52 4.77
N ALA A 80 -7.25 -1.61 4.02
CA ALA A 80 -6.79 -2.92 4.48
C ALA A 80 -5.28 -2.92 4.79
N VAL A 81 -4.47 -2.26 3.97
CA VAL A 81 -3.04 -2.04 4.24
C VAL A 81 -2.84 -1.27 5.55
N ARG A 82 -3.60 -0.20 5.77
CA ARG A 82 -3.52 0.60 7.01
C ARG A 82 -3.95 -0.20 8.24
N ASP A 83 -4.99 -1.02 8.12
CA ASP A 83 -5.49 -1.89 9.18
C ASP A 83 -4.44 -2.94 9.60
N VAL A 84 -3.66 -3.48 8.65
CA VAL A 84 -2.53 -4.37 8.94
C VAL A 84 -1.45 -3.64 9.73
N VAL A 85 -1.12 -2.39 9.35
CA VAL A 85 -0.17 -1.58 10.14
C VAL A 85 -0.71 -1.31 11.54
N ALA A 86 -2.01 -1.04 11.68
CA ALA A 86 -2.63 -0.83 12.99
C ALA A 86 -2.59 -2.09 13.86
N ALA A 87 -2.76 -3.27 13.27
CA ALA A 87 -2.68 -4.55 13.97
C ALA A 87 -1.24 -4.86 14.44
N ASP A 88 -0.24 -4.61 13.58
CA ASP A 88 1.16 -4.98 13.84
C ASP A 88 1.92 -3.94 14.69
N PHE A 89 1.58 -2.65 14.56
CA PHE A 89 2.32 -1.53 15.16
C PHE A 89 1.45 -0.52 15.94
N GLY A 90 0.13 -0.72 15.99
CA GLY A 90 -0.81 0.15 16.70
C GLY A 90 -1.31 1.35 15.89
N GLN A 91 -2.45 1.91 16.33
CA GLN A 91 -3.18 2.95 15.60
C GLN A 91 -2.34 4.22 15.35
N THR A 92 -1.54 4.64 16.34
CA THR A 92 -0.69 5.84 16.22
C THR A 92 0.31 5.75 15.06
N VAL A 93 0.80 4.54 14.76
CA VAL A 93 1.72 4.31 13.62
C VAL A 93 0.92 4.26 12.31
N ALA A 94 -0.24 3.59 12.33
CA ALA A 94 -1.13 3.48 11.18
C ALA A 94 -1.70 4.83 10.71
N ASP A 95 -1.92 5.77 11.63
CA ASP A 95 -2.38 7.13 11.30
C ASP A 95 -1.28 7.99 10.66
N LYS A 96 0.00 7.61 10.83
CA LYS A 96 1.15 8.36 10.30
C LYS A 96 1.70 7.79 9.01
N VAL A 97 1.62 6.47 8.82
CA VAL A 97 2.12 5.83 7.61
C VAL A 97 1.37 6.35 6.39
N ARG A 98 2.10 6.62 5.31
CA ARG A 98 1.49 7.02 4.04
C ARG A 98 1.21 5.79 3.20
N VAL A 99 -0.02 5.68 2.70
CA VAL A 99 -0.47 4.62 1.80
C VAL A 99 -0.85 5.24 0.46
N GLN A 100 -0.12 4.89 -0.58
CA GLN A 100 -0.36 5.34 -1.95
C GLN A 100 -1.12 4.29 -2.75
N TYR A 101 -1.81 4.72 -3.79
CA TYR A 101 -2.37 3.86 -4.84
C TYR A 101 -1.55 3.98 -6.13
N GLY A 102 -1.23 2.86 -6.81
CA GLY A 102 -0.45 2.87 -8.05
C GLY A 102 -1.03 2.11 -9.24
N GLY A 103 -2.34 1.84 -9.26
CA GLY A 103 -2.99 1.12 -10.36
C GLY A 103 -3.52 2.02 -11.49
N SER A 104 -2.77 2.21 -12.59
CA SER A 104 -3.22 2.97 -13.78
C SER A 104 -3.82 4.35 -13.43
N VAL A 105 -3.14 5.12 -12.57
CA VAL A 105 -3.50 6.50 -12.24
C VAL A 105 -3.19 7.41 -13.43
N LYS A 106 -4.11 8.34 -13.72
CA LYS A 106 -4.05 9.30 -14.83
C LYS A 106 -4.55 10.67 -14.37
N PRO A 107 -4.23 11.76 -15.10
CA PRO A 107 -4.74 13.09 -14.76
C PRO A 107 -6.27 13.14 -14.61
N GLU A 108 -7.01 12.31 -15.36
CA GLU A 108 -8.47 12.33 -15.37
C GLU A 108 -9.11 11.61 -14.17
N ASN A 109 -8.41 10.67 -13.52
CA ASN A 109 -8.95 9.86 -12.41
C ASN A 109 -8.22 10.08 -11.06
N VAL A 110 -7.08 10.75 -11.04
CA VAL A 110 -6.32 10.97 -9.79
C VAL A 110 -7.15 11.67 -8.71
N ALA A 111 -8.02 12.61 -9.10
CA ALA A 111 -8.86 13.34 -8.16
C ALA A 111 -9.85 12.44 -7.40
N SER A 112 -10.38 11.38 -8.03
CA SER A 112 -11.28 10.45 -7.34
C SER A 112 -10.52 9.61 -6.31
N TYR A 113 -9.33 9.13 -6.65
CA TYR A 113 -8.51 8.37 -5.69
C TYR A 113 -8.04 9.25 -4.52
N MET A 114 -7.60 10.48 -4.78
CA MET A 114 -7.17 11.41 -3.72
C MET A 114 -8.31 11.88 -2.80
N SER A 115 -9.57 11.63 -3.16
CA SER A 115 -10.72 11.90 -2.29
C SER A 115 -11.02 10.76 -1.31
N CYS A 116 -10.38 9.61 -1.48
CA CYS A 116 -10.52 8.46 -0.62
C CYS A 116 -9.77 8.68 0.72
N PRO A 117 -10.42 8.48 1.88
CA PRO A 117 -9.81 8.75 3.19
C PRO A 117 -8.48 8.04 3.47
N ASP A 118 -8.28 6.85 2.91
CA ASP A 118 -7.10 6.02 3.17
C ASP A 118 -6.03 6.12 2.08
N VAL A 119 -6.25 6.94 1.04
CA VAL A 119 -5.31 7.12 -0.07
C VAL A 119 -4.57 8.45 0.10
N ASP A 120 -3.30 8.36 0.49
CA ASP A 120 -2.44 9.52 0.80
C ASP A 120 -1.67 10.06 -0.40
N GLY A 121 -1.80 9.43 -1.56
CA GLY A 121 -1.06 9.79 -2.76
C GLY A 121 -1.15 8.74 -3.86
N ALA A 122 -0.39 8.98 -4.93
CA ALA A 122 -0.25 8.05 -6.04
C ALA A 122 1.22 7.73 -6.34
N LEU A 123 1.46 6.50 -6.79
CA LEU A 123 2.70 6.10 -7.47
C LEU A 123 2.36 5.91 -8.96
N VAL A 124 2.99 6.70 -9.84
CA VAL A 124 2.64 6.80 -11.28
C VAL A 124 3.86 6.55 -12.15
#